data_AF-A0A1Q7GK99-F1
#
_entry.id   AF-A0A1Q7GK99-F1
#
_cell.length_a   1.000
_cell.length_b   1.000
_cell.length_c   1.000
_cell.angle_alpha   90.00
_cell.angle_beta   90.00
_cell.angle_gamma   90.00
#
_symmetry.space_group_name_H-M   'P 1'
#
loop_
_entity.id
_entity.type
_entity.pdbx_description
1 polymer ?
#
loop_
_entity_poly.entity_id
_entity_poly.type
_entity_poly.pdbx_seq_one_letter_code
_entity_poly.pdbx_strand_id
1 'polypeptide(L)'
;MNMDVLVSLCKRRGFIFQSSEIYGGTGSCWDYGPLGVELKNNIKRAWWRDNVQLRPDMVGLDASILMHATVWRASGHLDHFTDPMVDCKACQRRFRADKLDEQSWIHYCPATKGNKFEVPGGEPCKHCGARRTLCPECGKGELTAPRQFNLMFKTFMGPVEDEAAVTYLRPETAQGIFVNFDNVLQSMRLKLPFGIAQIGKAFRNEITPGNFIFRTREFEQMEIEYFVNPHETIDGRPADEAWHDRWMEERLAWYRRYGIRADNLRLREHDKSELAHYAKRTADIEYRFPMGWSELEGIANRTDFDLRQHAQFSGKSLTYYDEDRRTHVVPYVIEPSAGADRSLLAFLVDAYQEEEVRGEKRVVLRLHRALAPTKIAVLPLLKKRTDIVATARELHDRLARRWVTVYDDTAAIGRLYRRQDEVGTPYCVTVDVQTVGDSDKGEAGDRCVTIRERDSMEQIRVPIEDLSQVFDRLLGEAAWDEVARAYPRAKS
;
A
#
# COMPACT_ATOMS: atom_id res chain seq x y z
N MET A 1 -9.21 0.27 -16.66
CA MET A 1 -7.76 0.41 -16.97
C MET A 1 -7.13 -0.97 -17.01
N ASN A 2 -6.22 -1.26 -17.94
CA ASN A 2 -5.42 -2.51 -17.94
C ASN A 2 -4.24 -2.38 -16.96
N MET A 3 -3.94 -3.43 -16.18
CA MET A 3 -2.79 -3.50 -15.29
C MET A 3 -1.45 -3.24 -16.01
N ASP A 4 -1.30 -3.71 -17.26
CA ASP A 4 -0.05 -3.53 -18.04
C ASP A 4 0.30 -2.05 -18.26
N VAL A 5 -0.72 -1.20 -18.42
CA VAL A 5 -0.54 0.25 -18.58
C VAL A 5 0.08 0.84 -17.31
N LEU A 6 -0.39 0.40 -16.15
CA LEU A 6 0.13 0.85 -14.87
C LEU A 6 1.55 0.33 -14.63
N VAL A 7 1.81 -0.95 -14.90
CA VAL A 7 3.16 -1.54 -14.78
C VAL A 7 4.16 -0.77 -15.65
N SER A 8 3.78 -0.45 -16.88
CA SER A 8 4.60 0.36 -17.79
C SER A 8 4.87 1.77 -17.24
N LEU A 9 3.86 2.45 -16.70
CA LEU A 9 4.01 3.76 -16.07
C LEU A 9 4.97 3.67 -14.87
N CYS A 10 4.76 2.70 -13.98
CA CYS A 10 5.56 2.51 -12.78
C CYS A 10 7.04 2.34 -13.11
N LYS A 11 7.35 1.50 -14.10
CA LYS A 11 8.73 1.29 -14.55
C LYS A 11 9.32 2.55 -15.20
N ARG A 12 8.59 3.19 -16.12
CA ARG A 12 9.09 4.38 -16.85
C ARG A 12 9.34 5.57 -15.94
N ARG A 13 8.53 5.74 -14.89
CA ARG A 13 8.58 6.90 -14.00
C ARG A 13 9.34 6.65 -12.71
N GLY A 14 9.75 5.42 -12.42
CA GLY A 14 10.54 5.11 -11.23
C GLY A 14 9.71 4.96 -9.97
N PHE A 15 8.51 4.37 -10.09
CA PHE A 15 7.74 3.90 -8.94
C PHE A 15 8.19 2.51 -8.50
N ILE A 16 8.13 1.52 -9.39
CA ILE A 16 8.34 0.12 -9.04
C ILE A 16 9.15 -0.55 -10.16
N PHE A 17 10.14 -1.34 -9.77
CA PHE A 17 10.99 -2.14 -10.64
C PHE A 17 10.92 -3.62 -10.24
N GLN A 18 11.16 -4.51 -11.20
CA GLN A 18 11.33 -5.92 -10.91
C GLN A 18 12.60 -6.10 -10.08
N SER A 19 12.52 -6.73 -8.91
CA SER A 19 13.71 -6.95 -8.10
C SER A 19 14.70 -7.82 -8.84
N SER A 20 15.99 -7.45 -8.78
CA SER A 20 17.09 -8.13 -9.48
C SER A 20 16.91 -8.25 -11.01
N GLU A 21 16.29 -7.25 -11.64
CA GLU A 21 15.93 -7.27 -13.07
C GLU A 21 17.11 -7.65 -13.99
N ILE A 22 18.31 -7.13 -13.73
CA ILE A 22 19.50 -7.39 -14.56
C ILE A 22 19.96 -8.86 -14.54
N TYR A 23 19.51 -9.64 -13.54
CA TYR A 23 19.78 -11.08 -13.40
C TYR A 23 18.61 -11.95 -13.87
N GLY A 24 17.62 -11.37 -14.55
CA GLY A 24 16.41 -12.07 -14.98
C GLY A 24 15.22 -11.92 -14.02
N GLY A 25 15.40 -11.20 -12.92
CA GLY A 25 14.36 -10.90 -11.95
C GLY A 25 14.11 -12.02 -10.93
N THR A 26 13.74 -11.62 -9.70
CA THR A 26 13.30 -12.53 -8.65
C THR A 26 11.77 -12.53 -8.56
N GLY A 27 11.14 -13.65 -8.89
CA GLY A 27 9.68 -13.75 -8.98
C GLY A 27 8.95 -13.30 -7.70
N SER A 28 7.94 -12.44 -7.85
CA SER A 28 7.16 -11.85 -6.74
C SER A 28 7.96 -11.01 -5.74
N CYS A 29 9.16 -10.54 -6.12
CA CYS A 29 9.91 -9.54 -5.38
C CYS A 29 10.04 -8.26 -6.23
N TRP A 30 9.85 -7.11 -5.61
CA TRP A 30 9.80 -5.81 -6.29
C TRP A 30 10.57 -4.75 -5.53
N ASP A 31 11.24 -3.87 -6.25
CA ASP A 31 12.01 -2.76 -5.69
C ASP A 31 11.25 -1.44 -5.92
N TYR A 32 11.16 -0.60 -4.89
CA TYR A 32 10.52 0.71 -4.99
C TYR A 32 11.55 1.76 -5.41
N GLY A 33 11.34 2.35 -6.59
CA GLY A 33 12.18 3.42 -7.14
C GLY A 33 11.99 4.77 -6.42
N PRO A 34 12.65 5.85 -6.89
CA PRO A 34 12.65 7.13 -6.19
C PRO A 34 11.25 7.71 -5.91
N LEU A 35 10.30 7.56 -6.83
CA LEU A 35 8.92 8.02 -6.60
C LEU A 35 8.10 7.02 -5.80
N GLY A 36 8.41 5.73 -5.95
CA GLY A 36 7.73 4.65 -5.23
C GLY A 36 8.01 4.71 -3.74
N VAL A 37 9.26 4.94 -3.36
CA VAL A 37 9.64 5.06 -1.95
C VAL A 37 8.99 6.28 -1.29
N GLU A 38 8.93 7.42 -1.99
CA GLU A 38 8.25 8.62 -1.48
C GLU A 38 6.75 8.40 -1.33
N LEU A 39 6.08 7.80 -2.33
CA LEU A 39 4.65 7.49 -2.24
C LEU A 39 4.38 6.49 -1.11
N LYS A 40 5.15 5.41 -1.00
CA LYS A 40 4.98 4.39 0.05
C LYS A 40 5.22 4.99 1.44
N ASN A 41 6.23 5.83 1.60
CA ASN A 41 6.50 6.54 2.85
C ASN A 41 5.39 7.54 3.19
N ASN A 42 4.83 8.26 2.20
CA ASN A 42 3.70 9.16 2.44
C ASN A 42 2.45 8.40 2.92
N ILE A 43 2.15 7.25 2.32
CA ILE A 43 1.04 6.38 2.74
C ILE A 43 1.25 5.91 4.18
N LYS A 44 2.45 5.38 4.51
CA LYS A 44 2.79 4.95 5.87
C LYS A 44 2.72 6.10 6.88
N ARG A 45 3.23 7.28 6.52
CA ARG A 45 3.18 8.48 7.38
C ARG A 45 1.76 8.96 7.63
N ALA A 46 0.92 8.99 6.60
CA ALA A 46 -0.50 9.34 6.72
C ALA A 46 -1.25 8.35 7.62
N TRP A 47 -0.99 7.05 7.44
CA TRP A 47 -1.58 6.01 8.27
C TRP A 47 -1.11 6.14 9.74
N TRP A 48 0.18 6.35 9.97
CA TRP A 48 0.74 6.50 11.32
C TRP A 48 0.22 7.77 12.01
N ARG A 49 0.11 8.87 11.26
CA ARG A 49 -0.44 10.14 11.76
C ARG A 49 -1.86 9.94 12.28
N ASP A 50 -2.71 9.31 11.49
CA ASP A 50 -4.15 9.19 11.77
C ASP A 50 -4.46 8.13 12.81
N ASN A 51 -3.77 6.98 12.77
CA ASN A 51 -4.08 5.87 13.67
C ASN A 51 -3.22 5.85 14.95
N VAL A 52 -2.13 6.61 15.02
CA VAL A 52 -1.26 6.63 16.21
C VAL A 52 -1.16 8.04 16.78
N GLN A 53 -0.67 9.01 16.00
CA GLN A 53 -0.35 10.34 16.55
C GLN A 53 -1.56 11.22 16.86
N LEU A 54 -2.70 10.98 16.19
CA LEU A 54 -3.96 11.70 16.44
C LEU A 54 -4.86 11.00 17.47
N ARG A 55 -4.45 9.83 17.95
CA ARG A 55 -5.25 8.97 18.82
C ARG A 55 -4.62 8.92 20.23
N PRO A 56 -5.37 9.27 21.30
CA PRO A 56 -4.84 9.21 22.65
C PRO A 56 -4.75 7.78 23.21
N ASP A 57 -5.42 6.84 22.56
CA ASP A 57 -5.56 5.43 22.96
C ASP A 57 -4.63 4.50 22.16
N MET A 58 -3.63 5.04 21.48
CA MET A 58 -2.75 4.30 20.57
C MET A 58 -1.28 4.57 20.84
N VAL A 59 -0.48 3.49 20.79
CA VAL A 59 0.99 3.55 20.87
C VAL A 59 1.63 2.79 19.72
N GLY A 60 2.90 3.10 19.43
CA GLY A 60 3.66 2.44 18.37
C GLY A 60 4.60 1.36 18.89
N LEU A 61 4.86 0.35 18.05
CA LEU A 61 5.88 -0.68 18.27
C LEU A 61 6.66 -0.96 16.97
N ASP A 62 7.91 -1.39 17.11
CA ASP A 62 8.73 -1.96 16.03
C ASP A 62 9.46 -3.21 16.54
N ALA A 63 8.83 -4.37 16.37
CA ALA A 63 9.34 -5.67 16.74
C ALA A 63 10.26 -6.25 15.64
N SER A 64 11.17 -7.13 16.04
CA SER A 64 12.06 -7.84 15.11
C SER A 64 11.30 -8.71 14.10
N ILE A 65 11.92 -8.92 12.93
CA ILE A 65 11.43 -9.88 11.93
C ILE A 65 11.70 -11.32 12.40
N LEU A 66 12.88 -11.56 12.94
CA LEU A 66 13.27 -12.85 13.51
C LEU A 66 12.73 -12.96 14.92
N MET A 67 11.97 -14.01 15.18
CA MET A 67 11.36 -14.30 16.47
C MET A 67 11.63 -15.77 16.85
N HIS A 68 11.50 -16.08 18.14
CA HIS A 68 11.66 -17.44 18.63
C HIS A 68 10.64 -18.38 17.95
N ALA A 69 11.07 -19.58 17.52
CA ALA A 69 10.22 -20.49 16.75
C ALA A 69 8.90 -20.87 17.45
N THR A 70 8.91 -20.95 18.79
CA THR A 70 7.71 -21.21 19.60
C THR A 70 6.60 -20.18 19.38
N VAL A 71 6.91 -18.93 19.02
CA VAL A 71 5.89 -17.90 18.70
C VAL A 71 4.99 -18.36 17.55
N TRP A 72 5.58 -18.96 16.52
CA TRP A 72 4.87 -19.45 15.33
C TRP A 72 4.13 -20.76 15.58
N ARG A 73 4.58 -21.55 16.56
CA ARG A 73 3.85 -22.71 17.05
C ARG A 73 2.63 -22.30 17.87
N ALA A 74 2.81 -21.37 18.81
CA ALA A 74 1.75 -20.88 19.69
C ALA A 74 0.61 -20.23 18.89
N SER A 75 0.95 -19.42 17.89
CA SER A 75 -0.02 -18.78 16.99
C SER A 75 -0.64 -19.72 15.94
N GLY A 76 -0.24 -20.99 15.88
CA GLY A 76 -0.77 -21.98 14.93
C GLY A 76 -0.23 -21.85 13.49
N HIS A 77 0.69 -20.93 13.23
CA HIS A 77 1.25 -20.71 11.88
C HIS A 77 2.01 -21.92 11.34
N LEU A 78 2.69 -22.68 12.21
CA LEU A 78 3.41 -23.87 11.75
C LEU A 78 2.47 -24.99 11.26
N ASP A 79 1.26 -25.07 11.83
CA ASP A 79 0.32 -26.15 11.56
C ASP A 79 -0.76 -25.78 10.52
N HIS A 80 -1.15 -24.50 10.46
CA HIS A 80 -2.31 -24.04 9.69
C HIS A 80 -1.99 -23.02 8.59
N PHE A 81 -0.79 -22.45 8.54
CA PHE A 81 -0.40 -21.47 7.51
C PHE A 81 0.09 -22.16 6.24
N THR A 82 -0.78 -22.98 5.65
CA THR A 82 -0.46 -23.84 4.50
C THR A 82 -1.41 -23.63 3.33
N ASP A 83 -0.88 -23.63 2.12
CA ASP A 83 -1.67 -23.71 0.89
C ASP A 83 -1.59 -25.12 0.27
N PRO A 84 -2.67 -25.60 -0.37
CA PRO A 84 -2.62 -26.85 -1.11
C PRO A 84 -1.82 -26.66 -2.41
N MET A 85 -0.72 -27.39 -2.55
CA MET A 85 0.20 -27.30 -3.68
C MET A 85 0.16 -28.55 -4.56
N VAL A 86 0.19 -28.37 -5.88
CA VAL A 86 0.45 -29.44 -6.85
C VAL A 86 1.63 -29.09 -7.75
N ASP A 87 2.35 -30.11 -8.22
CA ASP A 87 3.44 -29.99 -9.18
C ASP A 87 3.01 -30.56 -10.54
N CYS A 88 3.44 -29.92 -11.63
CA CYS A 88 3.34 -30.50 -12.96
C CYS A 88 4.47 -31.50 -13.19
N LYS A 89 4.12 -32.76 -13.48
CA LYS A 89 5.12 -33.82 -13.74
C LYS A 89 5.99 -33.52 -14.97
N ALA A 90 5.50 -32.74 -15.94
CA ALA A 90 6.21 -32.45 -17.18
C ALA A 90 7.12 -31.21 -17.10
N CYS A 91 6.60 -30.07 -16.60
CA CYS A 91 7.36 -28.81 -16.56
C CYS A 91 7.87 -28.42 -15.17
N GLN A 92 7.59 -29.23 -14.14
CA GLN A 92 8.03 -29.03 -12.75
C GLN A 92 7.57 -27.70 -12.11
N ARG A 93 6.65 -26.99 -12.76
CA ARG A 93 6.00 -25.80 -12.19
C ARG A 93 5.03 -26.20 -11.09
N ARG A 94 4.93 -25.32 -10.10
CA ARG A 94 4.10 -25.46 -8.90
C ARG A 94 2.89 -24.54 -8.98
N PHE A 95 1.76 -25.04 -8.53
CA PHE A 95 0.50 -24.31 -8.57
C PHE A 95 -0.27 -24.50 -7.26
N ARG A 96 -1.03 -23.47 -6.89
CA ARG A 96 -2.06 -23.59 -5.86
C ARG A 96 -3.23 -24.40 -6.37
N ALA A 97 -3.50 -25.54 -5.75
CA ALA A 97 -4.49 -26.51 -6.21
C ALA A 97 -5.91 -25.94 -6.26
N ASP A 98 -6.26 -25.12 -5.26
CA ASP A 98 -7.55 -24.45 -5.11
C ASP A 98 -7.77 -23.28 -6.07
N LYS A 99 -6.70 -22.76 -6.69
CA LYS A 99 -6.72 -21.61 -7.59
C LYS A 99 -6.49 -21.97 -9.06
N LEU A 100 -6.33 -23.25 -9.38
CA LEU A 100 -6.04 -23.70 -10.74
C LEU A 100 -7.13 -23.37 -11.75
N ASP A 101 -8.40 -23.44 -11.34
CA ASP A 101 -9.53 -23.18 -12.24
C ASP A 101 -9.77 -21.70 -12.50
N GLU A 102 -9.27 -20.82 -11.64
CA GLU A 102 -9.41 -19.37 -11.80
C GLU A 102 -8.43 -18.81 -12.85
N GLN A 103 -7.41 -19.58 -13.24
CA GLN A 103 -6.32 -19.13 -14.11
C GLN A 103 -6.54 -19.54 -15.56
N SER A 104 -6.10 -18.69 -16.49
CA SER A 104 -6.00 -19.06 -17.90
C SER A 104 -5.09 -20.27 -18.08
N TRP A 105 -5.42 -21.12 -19.04
CA TRP A 105 -4.72 -22.37 -19.27
C TRP A 105 -4.44 -22.61 -20.76
N ILE A 106 -3.27 -23.21 -21.03
CA ILE A 106 -2.85 -23.58 -22.36
C ILE A 106 -3.49 -24.91 -22.74
N HIS A 107 -4.19 -24.91 -23.88
CA HIS A 107 -4.83 -26.09 -24.45
C HIS A 107 -4.29 -26.38 -25.85
N TYR A 108 -3.88 -27.62 -26.10
CA TYR A 108 -3.59 -28.12 -27.44
C TYR A 108 -4.83 -28.83 -27.96
N CYS A 109 -5.61 -28.15 -28.82
CA CYS A 109 -6.95 -28.60 -29.17
C CYS A 109 -6.92 -29.70 -30.24
N PRO A 110 -7.41 -30.93 -29.97
CA PRO A 110 -7.47 -31.99 -30.96
C PRO A 110 -8.39 -31.65 -32.14
N ALA A 111 -9.49 -30.93 -31.89
CA ALA A 111 -10.47 -30.53 -32.89
C ALA A 111 -9.89 -29.55 -33.94
N THR A 112 -8.77 -28.90 -33.64
CA THR A 112 -8.06 -27.98 -34.55
C THR A 112 -6.69 -28.51 -34.91
N LYS A 113 -6.52 -29.84 -35.00
CA LYS A 113 -5.25 -30.49 -35.36
C LYS A 113 -4.08 -30.16 -34.42
N GLY A 114 -4.34 -29.91 -33.14
CA GLY A 114 -3.32 -29.69 -32.12
C GLY A 114 -2.83 -28.25 -31.98
N ASN A 115 -3.50 -27.26 -32.59
CA ASN A 115 -3.17 -25.85 -32.38
C ASN A 115 -3.24 -25.46 -30.89
N LYS A 116 -2.33 -24.58 -30.49
CA LYS A 116 -2.23 -24.04 -29.13
C LYS A 116 -3.20 -22.88 -28.96
N PHE A 117 -4.00 -22.94 -27.90
CA PHE A 117 -4.86 -21.85 -27.45
C PHE A 117 -4.59 -21.52 -26.00
N GLU A 118 -4.78 -20.25 -25.66
CA GLU A 118 -4.92 -19.81 -24.28
C GLU A 118 -6.41 -19.68 -24.00
N VAL A 119 -6.91 -20.47 -23.05
CA VAL A 119 -8.32 -20.52 -22.67
C VAL A 119 -8.46 -19.80 -21.33
N PRO A 120 -9.41 -18.85 -21.19
CA PRO A 120 -9.65 -18.17 -19.93
C PRO A 120 -9.98 -19.16 -18.79
N GLY A 121 -9.63 -18.77 -17.55
CA GLY A 121 -9.97 -19.54 -16.35
C GLY A 121 -11.47 -19.79 -16.25
N GLY A 122 -11.85 -20.98 -15.78
CA GLY A 122 -13.24 -21.42 -15.62
C GLY A 122 -13.97 -21.74 -16.93
N GLU A 123 -13.43 -21.35 -18.09
CA GLU A 123 -14.04 -21.58 -19.39
C GLU A 123 -13.58 -22.90 -20.03
N PRO A 124 -14.49 -23.64 -20.70
CA PRO A 124 -14.11 -24.74 -21.57
C PRO A 124 -13.50 -24.21 -22.88
N CYS A 125 -12.67 -25.03 -23.54
CA CYS A 125 -12.19 -24.71 -24.87
C CYS A 125 -13.35 -24.52 -25.85
N LYS A 126 -13.39 -23.38 -26.54
CA LYS A 126 -14.45 -23.03 -27.51
C LYS A 126 -14.53 -23.97 -28.72
N HIS A 127 -13.49 -24.74 -29.00
CA HIS A 127 -13.43 -25.63 -30.16
C HIS A 127 -13.80 -27.08 -29.85
N CYS A 128 -13.44 -27.60 -28.68
CA CYS A 128 -13.66 -29.01 -28.32
C CYS A 128 -14.46 -29.22 -27.02
N GLY A 129 -14.81 -28.15 -26.30
CA GLY A 129 -15.54 -28.22 -25.02
C GLY A 129 -14.72 -28.73 -23.84
N ALA A 130 -13.44 -29.08 -24.02
CA ALA A 130 -12.60 -29.60 -22.96
C ALA A 130 -12.37 -28.57 -21.86
N ARG A 131 -12.49 -29.00 -20.59
CA ARG A 131 -12.07 -28.23 -19.42
C ARG A 131 -10.63 -28.56 -19.04
N ARG A 132 -10.00 -27.69 -18.25
CA ARG A 132 -8.64 -27.86 -17.75
C ARG A 132 -8.54 -29.12 -16.86
N THR A 133 -7.83 -30.12 -17.35
CA THR A 133 -7.44 -31.32 -16.58
C THR A 133 -5.92 -31.50 -16.48
N LEU A 134 -5.17 -30.78 -17.30
CA LEU A 134 -3.71 -30.81 -17.36
C LEU A 134 -3.12 -29.49 -16.85
N CYS A 135 -1.81 -29.46 -16.71
CA CYS A 135 -1.06 -28.28 -16.28
C CYS A 135 -1.47 -27.04 -17.08
N PRO A 136 -1.86 -25.94 -16.41
CA PRO A 136 -2.35 -24.74 -17.09
C PRO A 136 -1.26 -24.04 -17.91
N GLU A 137 0.01 -24.27 -17.60
CA GLU A 137 1.12 -23.56 -18.25
C GLU A 137 1.68 -24.32 -19.46
N CYS A 138 1.85 -25.65 -19.36
CA CYS A 138 2.38 -26.42 -20.49
C CYS A 138 1.30 -27.16 -21.30
N GLY A 139 0.06 -27.23 -20.81
CA GLY A 139 -1.08 -27.87 -21.49
C GLY A 139 -0.96 -29.38 -21.73
N LYS A 140 0.07 -30.02 -21.17
CA LYS A 140 0.42 -31.43 -21.46
C LYS A 140 0.70 -32.28 -20.22
N GLY A 141 1.25 -31.68 -19.16
CA GLY A 141 1.66 -32.43 -17.97
C GLY A 141 0.52 -32.70 -17.01
N GLU A 142 0.48 -33.92 -16.47
CA GLU A 142 -0.38 -34.25 -15.33
C GLU A 142 0.09 -33.55 -14.05
N LEU A 143 -0.86 -33.23 -13.18
CA LEU A 143 -0.60 -32.66 -11.86
C LEU A 143 -0.49 -33.77 -10.81
N THR A 144 0.37 -33.59 -9.81
CA THR A 144 0.46 -34.51 -8.66
C THR A 144 -0.77 -34.40 -7.76
N ALA A 145 -0.90 -35.33 -6.81
CA ALA A 145 -1.85 -35.16 -5.71
C ALA A 145 -1.52 -33.88 -4.90
N PRO A 146 -2.52 -33.13 -4.41
CA PRO A 146 -2.30 -31.97 -3.56
C PRO A 146 -1.58 -32.33 -2.26
N ARG A 147 -0.59 -31.51 -1.88
CA ARG A 147 0.07 -31.56 -0.55
C ARG A 147 0.03 -30.20 0.11
N GLN A 148 -0.03 -30.16 1.45
CA GLN A 148 0.02 -28.90 2.19
C GLN A 148 1.44 -28.33 2.18
N PHE A 149 1.57 -27.06 1.83
CA PHE A 149 2.84 -26.34 1.78
C PHE A 149 2.80 -25.14 2.73
N ASN A 150 3.66 -25.15 3.76
CA ASN A 150 3.74 -24.05 4.70
C ASN A 150 4.34 -22.81 4.03
N LEU A 151 3.66 -21.67 4.18
CA LEU A 151 4.02 -20.42 3.52
C LEU A 151 5.07 -19.59 4.30
N MET A 152 5.54 -20.03 5.46
CA MET A 152 6.61 -19.33 6.18
C MET A 152 7.97 -19.58 5.54
N PHE A 153 8.79 -18.53 5.45
CA PHE A 153 10.21 -18.69 5.12
C PHE A 153 10.97 -19.20 6.35
N LYS A 154 11.45 -20.43 6.27
CA LYS A 154 12.33 -21.05 7.26
C LYS A 154 13.78 -20.65 7.02
N THR A 155 14.50 -20.35 8.10
CA THR A 155 15.95 -20.07 8.10
C THR A 155 16.60 -20.62 9.38
N PHE A 156 17.91 -20.44 9.52
CA PHE A 156 18.69 -20.86 10.68
C PHE A 156 19.39 -19.66 11.31
N MET A 157 19.41 -19.60 12.64
CA MET A 157 20.04 -18.56 13.46
C MET A 157 21.20 -19.18 14.24
N GLY A 158 22.42 -18.92 13.78
CA GLY A 158 23.63 -19.42 14.41
C GLY A 158 24.66 -19.85 13.37
N PRO A 159 25.91 -20.15 13.80
CA PRO A 159 26.99 -20.57 12.91
C PRO A 159 26.89 -22.03 12.44
N VAL A 160 26.03 -22.84 13.09
CA VAL A 160 25.83 -24.25 12.77
C VAL A 160 24.36 -24.45 12.41
N GLU A 161 24.11 -25.09 11.26
CA GLU A 161 22.78 -25.49 10.82
C GLU A 161 22.34 -26.76 11.56
N ASP A 162 21.98 -26.64 12.84
CA ASP A 162 21.29 -27.69 13.60
C ASP A 162 19.83 -27.31 13.90
N GLU A 163 19.03 -28.27 14.37
CA GLU A 163 17.59 -28.06 14.61
C GLU A 163 17.30 -27.00 15.68
N ALA A 164 18.22 -26.76 16.61
CA ALA A 164 18.06 -25.75 17.66
C ALA A 164 18.19 -24.32 17.13
N ALA A 165 18.80 -24.15 15.95
CA ALA A 165 18.95 -22.87 15.27
C ALA A 165 17.75 -22.46 14.41
N VAL A 166 16.73 -23.31 14.23
CA VAL A 166 15.62 -23.00 13.31
C VAL A 166 14.84 -21.76 13.74
N THR A 167 14.67 -20.80 12.82
CA THR A 167 13.80 -19.64 12.97
C THR A 167 13.08 -19.35 11.64
N TYR A 168 12.23 -18.32 11.63
CA TYR A 168 11.38 -17.98 10.49
C TYR A 168 11.36 -16.48 10.28
N LEU A 169 11.18 -16.06 9.02
CA LEU A 169 10.75 -14.70 8.72
C LEU A 169 9.26 -14.59 8.99
N ARG A 170 8.86 -13.57 9.77
CA ARG A 170 7.47 -13.39 10.17
C ARG A 170 6.51 -13.26 8.97
N PRO A 171 5.37 -13.98 8.94
CA PRO A 171 4.35 -13.89 7.89
C PRO A 171 3.33 -12.77 8.12
N GLU A 172 3.35 -12.18 9.33
CA GLU A 172 2.55 -11.05 9.79
C GLU A 172 3.32 -10.27 10.87
N THR A 173 2.86 -9.09 11.23
CA THR A 173 3.51 -8.21 12.23
C THR A 173 2.82 -8.29 13.60
N ALA A 174 1.55 -8.69 13.66
CA ALA A 174 0.72 -8.88 14.85
C ALA A 174 1.41 -9.63 16.00
N GLN A 175 2.10 -10.73 15.70
CA GLN A 175 2.76 -11.56 16.73
C GLN A 175 3.79 -10.78 17.56
N GLY A 176 4.47 -9.80 16.96
CA GLY A 176 5.40 -8.92 17.67
C GLY A 176 4.71 -8.06 18.74
N ILE A 177 3.46 -7.68 18.49
CA ILE A 177 2.63 -6.91 19.41
C ILE A 177 2.17 -7.79 20.57
N PHE A 178 1.63 -8.98 20.28
CA PHE A 178 1.11 -9.88 21.32
C PHE A 178 2.19 -10.29 22.35
N VAL A 179 3.39 -10.63 21.89
CA VAL A 179 4.49 -11.01 22.81
C VAL A 179 5.00 -9.84 23.66
N ASN A 180 4.70 -8.60 23.26
CA ASN A 180 5.05 -7.38 23.98
C ASN A 180 3.86 -6.73 24.70
N PHE A 181 2.70 -7.38 24.75
CA PHE A 181 1.49 -6.84 25.38
C PHE A 181 1.77 -6.31 26.80
N ASP A 182 2.35 -7.14 27.68
CA ASP A 182 2.63 -6.75 29.05
C ASP A 182 3.72 -5.66 29.14
N ASN A 183 4.79 -5.76 28.35
CA ASN A 183 5.85 -4.74 28.30
C ASN A 183 5.27 -3.36 27.96
N VAL A 184 4.41 -3.28 26.95
CA VAL A 184 3.80 -2.02 26.51
C VAL A 184 2.76 -1.54 27.52
N LEU A 185 1.88 -2.42 28.00
CA LEU A 185 0.88 -2.09 29.01
C LEU A 185 1.51 -1.44 30.24
N GLN A 186 2.58 -2.04 30.79
CA GLN A 186 3.25 -1.56 31.98
C GLN A 186 4.05 -0.26 31.74
N SER A 187 4.87 -0.24 30.69
CA SER A 187 5.76 0.90 30.42
C SER A 187 5.00 2.18 30.05
N MET A 188 3.87 2.03 29.34
CA MET A 188 3.04 3.15 28.89
C MET A 188 1.85 3.43 29.83
N ARG A 189 1.66 2.60 30.88
CA ARG A 189 0.60 2.74 31.89
C ARG A 189 -0.80 2.82 31.28
N LEU A 190 -1.05 1.98 30.28
CA LEU A 190 -2.28 2.01 29.50
C LEU A 190 -3.46 1.44 30.30
N LYS A 191 -4.66 1.90 29.97
CA LYS A 191 -5.94 1.33 30.44
C LYS A 191 -6.73 0.87 29.24
N LEU A 192 -7.54 -0.17 29.40
CA LEU A 192 -8.45 -0.60 28.33
C LEU A 192 -9.54 0.47 28.10
N PRO A 193 -9.99 0.67 26.85
CA PRO A 193 -9.40 0.13 25.62
C PRO A 193 -8.15 0.90 25.19
N PHE A 194 -7.21 0.21 24.55
CA PHE A 194 -6.05 0.82 23.90
C PHE A 194 -5.59 -0.05 22.73
N GLY A 195 -4.79 0.48 21.81
CA GLY A 195 -4.14 -0.32 20.79
C GLY A 195 -2.66 -0.06 20.63
N ILE A 196 -2.03 -1.03 19.98
CA ILE A 196 -0.62 -1.00 19.61
C ILE A 196 -0.56 -1.14 18.09
N ALA A 197 0.09 -0.18 17.43
CA ALA A 197 0.28 -0.18 15.99
C ALA A 197 1.70 -0.57 15.62
N GLN A 198 1.85 -1.28 14.51
CA GLN A 198 3.14 -1.59 13.92
C GLN A 198 3.09 -1.45 12.41
N ILE A 199 4.17 -0.89 11.84
CA ILE A 199 4.41 -0.93 10.41
C ILE A 199 5.73 -1.66 10.19
N GLY A 200 5.72 -2.71 9.37
CA GLY A 200 6.95 -3.42 9.08
C GLY A 200 6.82 -4.50 8.03
N LYS A 201 7.95 -5.11 7.69
CA LYS A 201 8.02 -6.17 6.68
C LYS A 201 7.39 -7.47 7.18
N ALA A 202 6.76 -8.19 6.26
CA ALA A 202 6.28 -9.54 6.42
C ALA A 202 6.58 -10.35 5.15
N PHE A 203 6.64 -11.67 5.32
CA PHE A 203 7.12 -12.58 4.28
C PHE A 203 6.20 -13.78 4.13
N ARG A 204 5.72 -14.04 2.91
CA ARG A 204 4.89 -15.20 2.58
C ARG A 204 5.48 -15.90 1.37
N ASN A 205 5.80 -17.19 1.50
CA ASN A 205 6.40 -18.00 0.47
C ASN A 205 5.35 -18.45 -0.57
N GLU A 206 4.73 -17.47 -1.23
CA GLU A 206 3.61 -17.65 -2.16
C GLU A 206 3.97 -18.66 -3.27
N ILE A 207 3.08 -19.64 -3.48
CA ILE A 207 3.24 -20.69 -4.49
C ILE A 207 3.06 -20.12 -5.90
N THR A 208 2.08 -19.23 -6.10
CA THR A 208 1.78 -18.66 -7.43
C THR A 208 1.86 -17.13 -7.42
N PRO A 209 2.97 -16.55 -7.92
CA PRO A 209 3.10 -15.14 -8.24
C PRO A 209 2.03 -14.64 -9.22
N GLY A 210 1.49 -13.44 -9.03
CA GLY A 210 0.58 -12.84 -10.01
C GLY A 210 0.12 -11.43 -9.67
N ASN A 211 -0.41 -10.72 -10.68
CA ASN A 211 -1.01 -9.39 -10.56
C ASN A 211 -0.07 -8.31 -9.99
N PHE A 212 1.17 -8.25 -10.51
CA PHE A 212 2.17 -7.23 -10.15
C PHE A 212 2.53 -7.25 -8.65
N ILE A 213 2.40 -6.14 -7.93
CA ILE A 213 2.70 -6.05 -6.49
C ILE A 213 1.53 -6.52 -5.60
N PHE A 214 0.46 -7.08 -6.17
CA PHE A 214 -0.68 -7.55 -5.37
C PHE A 214 -0.36 -8.84 -4.58
N ARG A 215 0.41 -9.75 -5.19
CA ARG A 215 0.92 -10.98 -4.54
C ARG A 215 2.45 -11.00 -4.57
N THR A 216 3.06 -10.63 -3.46
CA THR A 216 4.51 -10.58 -3.30
C THR A 216 4.96 -11.52 -2.18
N ARG A 217 6.24 -11.90 -2.22
CA ARG A 217 6.84 -12.73 -1.16
C ARG A 217 7.37 -11.92 0.01
N GLU A 218 7.62 -10.65 -0.23
CA GLU A 218 8.04 -9.65 0.73
C GLU A 218 7.15 -8.41 0.53
N PHE A 219 6.57 -7.92 1.61
CA PHE A 219 5.71 -6.73 1.62
C PHE A 219 5.76 -6.07 2.99
N GLU A 220 5.20 -4.88 3.11
CA GLU A 220 5.00 -4.21 4.39
C GLU A 220 3.51 -4.20 4.77
N GLN A 221 3.23 -4.44 6.04
CA GLN A 221 1.90 -4.31 6.61
C GLN A 221 1.85 -3.13 7.58
N MET A 222 0.64 -2.60 7.77
CA MET A 222 0.29 -1.60 8.76
C MET A 222 -0.83 -2.22 9.60
N GLU A 223 -0.48 -2.74 10.77
CA GLU A 223 -1.39 -3.51 11.62
C GLU A 223 -1.60 -2.82 12.96
N ILE A 224 -2.79 -2.98 13.51
CA ILE A 224 -3.19 -2.48 14.82
C ILE A 224 -3.76 -3.66 15.60
N GLU A 225 -3.29 -3.89 16.81
CA GLU A 225 -4.00 -4.74 17.77
C GLU A 225 -4.68 -3.83 18.78
N TYR A 226 -6.01 -3.76 18.72
CA TYR A 226 -6.82 -2.93 19.60
C TYR A 226 -7.46 -3.80 20.70
N PHE A 227 -6.96 -3.65 21.92
CA PHE A 227 -7.34 -4.43 23.09
C PHE A 227 -8.55 -3.81 23.78
N VAL A 228 -9.58 -4.62 24.00
CA VAL A 228 -10.85 -4.21 24.62
C VAL A 228 -11.24 -5.15 25.76
N ASN A 229 -11.96 -4.62 26.75
CA ASN A 229 -12.43 -5.43 27.87
C ASN A 229 -13.67 -6.24 27.46
N PRO A 230 -13.64 -7.59 27.51
CA PRO A 230 -14.76 -8.43 27.07
C PRO A 230 -16.00 -8.33 27.98
N HIS A 231 -15.88 -7.73 29.16
CA HIS A 231 -17.00 -7.56 30.10
C HIS A 231 -17.64 -6.17 30.03
N GLU A 232 -17.14 -5.28 29.18
CA GLU A 232 -17.70 -3.95 28.97
C GLU A 232 -18.76 -3.95 27.86
N THR A 233 -19.65 -2.97 27.97
CA THR A 233 -20.68 -2.72 26.96
C THR A 233 -20.64 -1.27 26.52
N ILE A 234 -20.81 -1.03 25.23
CA ILE A 234 -20.92 0.29 24.62
C ILE A 234 -22.29 0.37 23.95
N ASP A 235 -23.10 1.35 24.34
CA ASP A 235 -24.45 1.57 23.81
C ASP A 235 -25.34 0.29 23.87
N GLY A 236 -25.21 -0.49 24.95
CA GLY A 236 -25.95 -1.73 25.18
C GLY A 236 -25.45 -2.95 24.39
N ARG A 237 -24.35 -2.85 23.64
CA ARG A 237 -23.72 -3.95 22.91
C ARG A 237 -22.38 -4.35 23.54
N PRO A 238 -21.91 -5.59 23.35
CA PRO A 238 -20.54 -5.98 23.73
C PRO A 238 -19.50 -5.00 23.17
N ALA A 239 -18.55 -4.57 24.00
CA ALA A 239 -17.58 -3.54 23.60
C ALA A 239 -16.75 -3.95 22.38
N ASP A 240 -16.40 -5.23 22.24
CA ASP A 240 -15.68 -5.77 21.09
C ASP A 240 -16.44 -5.60 19.77
N GLU A 241 -17.75 -5.82 19.77
CA GLU A 241 -18.59 -5.63 18.58
C GLU A 241 -18.73 -4.15 18.22
N ALA A 242 -18.92 -3.29 19.22
CA ALA A 242 -19.00 -1.85 19.00
C ALA A 242 -17.68 -1.27 18.46
N TRP A 243 -16.54 -1.73 18.99
CA TRP A 243 -15.22 -1.32 18.48
C TRP A 243 -14.91 -1.89 17.10
N HIS A 244 -15.32 -3.13 16.81
CA HIS A 244 -15.19 -3.71 15.48
C HIS A 244 -15.93 -2.88 14.43
N ASP A 245 -17.17 -2.47 14.70
CA ASP A 245 -17.94 -1.59 13.81
C ASP A 245 -17.26 -0.24 13.60
N ARG A 246 -16.79 0.40 14.68
CA ARG A 246 -16.07 1.68 14.60
C ARG A 246 -14.81 1.57 13.76
N TRP A 247 -14.01 0.51 13.93
CA TRP A 247 -12.80 0.31 13.13
C TRP A 247 -13.12 0.10 11.66
N MET A 248 -14.14 -0.68 11.30
CA MET A 248 -14.56 -0.84 9.90
C MET A 248 -14.94 0.51 9.26
N GLU A 249 -15.69 1.36 9.98
CA GLU A 249 -16.08 2.69 9.50
C GLU A 249 -14.87 3.64 9.38
N GLU A 250 -14.02 3.70 10.40
CA GLU A 250 -12.86 4.59 10.44
C GLU A 250 -11.84 4.22 9.35
N ARG A 251 -11.54 2.93 9.18
CA ARG A 251 -10.59 2.46 8.16
C ARG A 251 -11.13 2.65 6.74
N LEU A 252 -12.42 2.40 6.50
CA LEU A 252 -13.05 2.70 5.22
C LEU A 252 -13.03 4.22 4.90
N ALA A 253 -13.29 5.05 5.90
CA ALA A 253 -13.23 6.51 5.77
C ALA A 253 -11.81 7.02 5.50
N TRP A 254 -10.78 6.36 6.04
CA TRP A 254 -9.37 6.70 5.81
C TRP A 254 -9.01 6.63 4.32
N TYR A 255 -9.35 5.52 3.64
CA TYR A 255 -9.08 5.39 2.20
C TYR A 255 -9.81 6.45 1.36
N ARG A 256 -11.06 6.77 1.71
CA ARG A 256 -11.85 7.82 1.04
C ARG A 256 -11.23 9.20 1.23
N ARG A 257 -10.82 9.52 2.46
CA ARG A 257 -10.17 10.79 2.82
C ARG A 257 -8.91 11.04 1.99
N TYR A 258 -8.14 9.99 1.72
CA TYR A 258 -6.91 10.07 0.93
C TYR A 258 -7.09 9.86 -0.57
N GLY A 259 -8.33 9.93 -1.06
CA GLY A 259 -8.62 10.12 -2.48
C GLY A 259 -9.10 8.88 -3.23
N ILE A 260 -9.34 7.74 -2.57
CA ILE A 260 -9.99 6.60 -3.25
C ILE A 260 -11.49 6.91 -3.42
N ARG A 261 -11.98 6.76 -4.65
CA ARG A 261 -13.41 6.91 -4.99
C ARG A 261 -14.27 5.88 -4.27
N ALA A 262 -15.40 6.33 -3.70
CA ALA A 262 -16.32 5.48 -2.94
C ALA A 262 -16.83 4.29 -3.76
N ASP A 263 -17.11 4.47 -5.06
CA ASP A 263 -17.63 3.41 -5.94
C ASP A 263 -16.64 2.25 -6.17
N ASN A 264 -15.36 2.47 -5.86
CA ASN A 264 -14.32 1.47 -5.97
C ASN A 264 -13.97 0.82 -4.62
N LEU A 265 -14.67 1.17 -3.54
CA LEU A 265 -14.49 0.58 -2.22
C LEU A 265 -15.77 -0.08 -1.74
N ARG A 266 -15.64 -1.25 -1.12
CA ARG A 266 -16.73 -1.90 -0.39
C ARG A 266 -16.22 -2.57 0.86
N LEU A 267 -17.11 -2.73 1.82
CA LEU A 267 -16.91 -3.61 2.97
C LEU A 267 -17.56 -4.96 2.64
N ARG A 268 -16.82 -6.05 2.75
CA ARG A 268 -17.31 -7.41 2.52
C ARG A 268 -17.13 -8.23 3.80
N GLU A 269 -18.22 -8.68 4.39
CA GLU A 269 -18.14 -9.63 5.51
C GLU A 269 -17.75 -11.01 5.01
N HIS A 270 -16.95 -11.71 5.81
CA HIS A 270 -16.58 -13.11 5.55
C HIS A 270 -17.76 -14.03 5.84
N ASP A 271 -17.95 -15.03 4.97
CA ASP A 271 -18.84 -16.14 5.28
C ASP A 271 -18.25 -17.03 6.37
N LYS A 272 -19.09 -17.81 7.06
CA LYS A 272 -18.63 -18.70 8.16
C LYS A 272 -17.53 -19.68 7.74
N SER A 273 -17.49 -20.10 6.48
CA SER A 273 -16.46 -21.00 5.94
C SER A 273 -15.13 -20.31 5.62
N GLU A 274 -15.12 -18.97 5.54
CA GLU A 274 -13.93 -18.16 5.26
C GLU A 274 -13.25 -17.67 6.55
N LEU A 275 -13.98 -17.62 7.66
CA LEU A 275 -13.46 -17.18 8.95
C LEU A 275 -12.27 -18.05 9.38
N ALA A 276 -11.19 -17.38 9.80
CA ALA A 276 -10.11 -18.04 10.51
C ALA A 276 -10.66 -18.67 11.80
N HIS A 277 -10.07 -19.78 12.21
CA HIS A 277 -10.52 -20.58 13.35
C HIS A 277 -10.61 -19.80 14.69
N TYR A 278 -9.91 -18.67 14.80
CA TYR A 278 -9.89 -17.78 15.96
C TYR A 278 -10.78 -16.53 15.82
N ALA A 279 -11.33 -16.25 14.64
CA ALA A 279 -12.06 -15.02 14.38
C ALA A 279 -13.56 -15.18 14.70
N LYS A 280 -14.08 -14.32 15.58
CA LYS A 280 -15.53 -14.18 15.86
C LYS A 280 -16.27 -13.57 14.67
N ARG A 281 -15.65 -12.58 14.02
CA ARG A 281 -16.16 -11.88 12.83
C ARG A 281 -14.98 -11.23 12.11
N THR A 282 -15.04 -11.19 10.78
CA THR A 282 -14.06 -10.48 9.95
C THR A 282 -14.78 -9.80 8.80
N ALA A 283 -14.35 -8.59 8.46
CA ALA A 283 -14.76 -7.90 7.24
C ALA A 283 -13.54 -7.35 6.51
N ASP A 284 -13.54 -7.48 5.19
CA ASP A 284 -12.51 -6.93 4.32
C ASP A 284 -12.98 -5.59 3.75
N ILE A 285 -12.11 -4.59 3.79
CA ILE A 285 -12.18 -3.46 2.87
C ILE A 285 -11.59 -3.94 1.55
N GLU A 286 -12.43 -4.04 0.54
CA GLU A 286 -12.03 -4.44 -0.81
C GLU A 286 -12.00 -3.25 -1.76
N TYR A 287 -11.03 -3.28 -2.67
CA TYR A 287 -10.92 -2.34 -3.76
C TYR A 287 -11.15 -3.01 -5.12
N ARG A 288 -11.80 -2.27 -6.03
CA ARG A 288 -12.06 -2.72 -7.40
C ARG A 288 -10.84 -2.50 -8.30
N PHE A 289 -9.85 -3.39 -8.20
CA PHE A 289 -8.69 -3.40 -9.07
C PHE A 289 -9.05 -3.77 -10.52
N PRO A 290 -8.13 -3.59 -11.50
CA PRO A 290 -8.29 -4.10 -12.86
C PRO A 290 -8.60 -5.60 -12.95
N MET A 291 -8.12 -6.40 -11.98
CA MET A 291 -8.41 -7.83 -11.92
C MET A 291 -9.72 -8.20 -11.19
N GLY A 292 -10.47 -7.21 -10.70
CA GLY A 292 -11.70 -7.41 -9.93
C GLY A 292 -11.62 -6.90 -8.50
N TRP A 293 -12.63 -7.23 -7.70
CA TRP A 293 -12.67 -6.92 -6.27
C TRP A 293 -11.63 -7.74 -5.54
N SER A 294 -10.80 -7.09 -4.73
CA SER A 294 -9.82 -7.78 -3.89
C SER A 294 -9.50 -6.96 -2.63
N GLU A 295 -9.13 -7.67 -1.57
CA GLU A 295 -8.84 -7.16 -0.23
C GLU A 295 -7.66 -6.16 -0.19
N LEU A 296 -7.86 -5.04 0.49
CA LEU A 296 -6.83 -4.06 0.90
C LEU A 296 -6.43 -4.19 2.37
N GLU A 297 -7.45 -4.34 3.21
CA GLU A 297 -7.34 -4.32 4.66
C GLU A 297 -8.41 -5.23 5.25
N GLY A 298 -8.01 -6.18 6.09
CA GLY A 298 -8.91 -7.01 6.88
C GLY A 298 -9.12 -6.39 8.26
N ILE A 299 -10.37 -6.36 8.73
CA ILE A 299 -10.73 -5.97 10.09
C ILE A 299 -11.32 -7.19 10.77
N ALA A 300 -10.59 -7.76 11.72
CA ALA A 300 -10.97 -9.00 12.41
C ALA A 300 -11.25 -8.76 13.89
N ASN A 301 -12.24 -9.45 14.45
CA ASN A 301 -12.41 -9.63 15.89
C ASN A 301 -11.89 -11.02 16.25
N ARG A 302 -10.73 -11.06 16.91
CA ARG A 302 -9.98 -12.30 17.23
C ARG A 302 -10.23 -12.79 18.66
N THR A 303 -11.10 -12.10 19.40
CA THR A 303 -11.38 -12.38 20.82
C THR A 303 -10.09 -12.47 21.63
N ASP A 304 -9.93 -13.47 22.50
CA ASP A 304 -8.76 -13.63 23.38
C ASP A 304 -7.78 -14.71 22.92
N PHE A 305 -7.93 -15.23 21.69
CA PHE A 305 -7.12 -16.35 21.17
C PHE A 305 -5.63 -16.09 21.29
N ASP A 306 -5.14 -14.97 20.74
CA ASP A 306 -3.71 -14.70 20.62
C ASP A 306 -3.01 -14.60 21.98
N LEU A 307 -3.60 -13.84 22.91
CA LEU A 307 -3.05 -13.69 24.26
C LEU A 307 -3.13 -15.00 25.05
N ARG A 308 -4.21 -15.79 24.91
CA ARG A 308 -4.32 -17.10 25.58
C ARG A 308 -3.28 -18.09 25.06
N GLN A 309 -3.09 -18.16 23.75
CA GLN A 309 -2.12 -19.06 23.13
C GLN A 309 -0.70 -18.72 23.61
N HIS A 310 -0.30 -17.44 23.56
CA HIS A 310 1.03 -17.05 24.05
C HIS A 310 1.19 -17.27 25.55
N ALA A 311 0.16 -17.01 26.36
CA ALA A 311 0.21 -17.29 27.80
C ALA A 311 0.41 -18.79 28.07
N GLN A 312 -0.30 -19.66 27.35
CA GLN A 312 -0.19 -21.11 27.49
C GLN A 312 1.22 -21.62 27.13
N PHE A 313 1.79 -21.16 26.01
CA PHE A 313 3.09 -21.65 25.53
C PHE A 313 4.29 -21.02 26.27
N SER A 314 4.15 -19.80 26.80
CA SER A 314 5.23 -19.10 27.50
C SER A 314 5.21 -19.29 29.02
N GLY A 315 4.07 -19.66 29.60
CA GLY A 315 3.84 -19.68 31.04
C GLY A 315 3.75 -18.29 31.69
N LYS A 316 3.69 -17.21 30.89
CA LYS A 316 3.52 -15.83 31.38
C LYS A 316 2.04 -15.46 31.41
N SER A 317 1.65 -14.61 32.36
CA SER A 317 0.31 -14.04 32.39
C SER A 317 0.22 -12.88 31.39
N LEU A 318 -0.72 -12.97 30.45
CA LEU A 318 -1.06 -11.91 29.50
C LEU A 318 -2.49 -11.44 29.77
N THR A 319 -2.69 -10.87 30.96
CA THR A 319 -4.00 -10.41 31.45
C THR A 319 -3.95 -8.95 31.86
N TYR A 320 -5.11 -8.30 31.87
CA TYR A 320 -5.31 -6.96 32.40
C TYR A 320 -6.09 -7.02 33.72
N TYR A 321 -5.69 -6.23 34.72
CA TYR A 321 -6.43 -6.13 35.98
C TYR A 321 -7.49 -5.02 35.89
N ASP A 322 -8.76 -5.40 35.87
CA ASP A 322 -9.90 -4.49 35.89
C ASP A 322 -10.13 -3.97 37.32
N GLU A 323 -9.86 -2.69 37.55
CA GLU A 323 -9.97 -2.05 38.87
C GLU A 323 -11.42 -2.02 39.39
N ASP A 324 -12.40 -1.86 38.50
CA ASP A 324 -13.81 -1.74 38.85
C ASP A 324 -14.39 -3.11 39.24
N ARG A 325 -14.04 -4.16 38.50
CA ARG A 325 -14.48 -5.54 38.77
C ARG A 325 -13.59 -6.28 39.76
N ARG A 326 -12.39 -5.77 40.03
CA ARG A 326 -11.33 -6.39 40.86
C ARG A 326 -10.96 -7.80 40.39
N THR A 327 -10.85 -7.96 39.08
CA THR A 327 -10.58 -9.26 38.42
C THR A 327 -9.57 -9.12 37.29
N HIS A 328 -8.80 -10.17 37.04
CA HIS A 328 -8.01 -10.27 35.82
C HIS A 328 -8.88 -10.71 34.65
N VAL A 329 -8.70 -10.08 33.50
CA VAL A 329 -9.36 -10.40 32.24
C VAL A 329 -8.31 -10.64 31.16
N VAL A 330 -8.61 -11.52 30.20
CA VAL A 330 -7.83 -11.56 28.94
C VAL A 330 -8.54 -10.62 27.97
N PRO A 331 -7.90 -9.52 27.53
CA PRO A 331 -8.53 -8.60 26.60
C PRO A 331 -8.92 -9.30 25.29
N TYR A 332 -10.01 -8.85 24.69
CA TYR A 332 -10.33 -9.19 23.31
C TYR A 332 -9.57 -8.28 22.37
N VAL A 333 -9.29 -8.76 21.16
CA VAL A 333 -8.48 -8.06 20.16
C VAL A 333 -9.30 -7.78 18.90
N ILE A 334 -9.34 -6.51 18.50
CA ILE A 334 -9.79 -6.08 17.19
C ILE A 334 -8.56 -5.71 16.35
N GLU A 335 -8.41 -6.35 15.21
CA GLU A 335 -7.24 -6.22 14.33
C GLU A 335 -7.63 -5.59 12.99
N PRO A 336 -7.35 -4.31 12.76
CA PRO A 336 -7.16 -3.75 11.43
C PRO A 336 -5.77 -4.10 10.87
N SER A 337 -5.72 -4.87 9.78
CA SER A 337 -4.49 -5.26 9.09
C SER A 337 -4.50 -4.81 7.62
N ALA A 338 -3.75 -3.76 7.31
CA ALA A 338 -3.64 -3.22 5.95
C ALA A 338 -2.31 -3.59 5.28
N GLY A 339 -2.35 -3.94 3.99
CA GLY A 339 -1.14 -4.06 3.17
C GLY A 339 -0.67 -2.70 2.65
N ALA A 340 0.53 -2.24 3.01
CA ALA A 340 1.08 -0.97 2.52
C ALA A 340 1.29 -1.00 0.99
N ASP A 341 1.78 -2.12 0.47
CA ASP A 341 2.03 -2.37 -0.94
C ASP A 341 0.71 -2.41 -1.74
N ARG A 342 -0.31 -3.10 -1.22
CA ARG A 342 -1.66 -3.13 -1.83
C ARG A 342 -2.33 -1.76 -1.79
N SER A 343 -2.18 -1.03 -0.69
CA SER A 343 -2.67 0.35 -0.57
C SER A 343 -2.02 1.27 -1.61
N LEU A 344 -0.70 1.18 -1.79
CA LEU A 344 0.01 1.92 -2.84
C LEU A 344 -0.52 1.58 -4.23
N LEU A 345 -0.74 0.30 -4.53
CA LEU A 345 -1.32 -0.12 -5.81
C LEU A 345 -2.72 0.49 -6.00
N ALA A 346 -3.57 0.43 -4.97
CA ALA A 346 -4.92 0.98 -5.02
C ALA A 346 -4.92 2.49 -5.28
N PHE A 347 -4.08 3.26 -4.57
CA PHE A 347 -3.96 4.71 -4.80
C PHE A 347 -3.45 5.02 -6.21
N LEU A 348 -2.49 4.25 -6.74
CA LEU A 348 -2.02 4.43 -8.11
C LEU A 348 -3.10 4.11 -9.15
N VAL A 349 -3.81 2.99 -8.99
CA VAL A 349 -4.91 2.60 -9.88
C VAL A 349 -6.02 3.64 -9.85
N ASP A 350 -6.41 4.11 -8.66
CA ASP A 350 -7.54 5.01 -8.52
C ASP A 350 -7.23 6.42 -9.04
N ALA A 351 -6.01 6.90 -8.80
CA ALA A 351 -5.55 8.20 -9.25
C ALA A 351 -5.29 8.28 -10.76
N TYR A 352 -5.03 7.16 -11.44
CA TYR A 352 -4.71 7.14 -12.86
C TYR A 352 -5.88 7.58 -13.74
N GLN A 353 -5.63 8.59 -14.57
CA GLN A 353 -6.57 9.04 -15.60
C GLN A 353 -5.86 9.37 -16.91
N GLU A 354 -6.54 9.07 -18.02
CA GLU A 354 -6.21 9.58 -19.35
C GLU A 354 -7.27 10.61 -19.74
N GLU A 355 -6.86 11.81 -20.13
CA GLU A 355 -7.78 12.88 -20.57
C GLU A 355 -7.25 13.56 -21.85
N GLU A 356 -8.16 14.09 -22.66
CA GLU A 356 -7.81 14.84 -23.86
C GLU A 356 -7.77 16.33 -23.54
N VAL A 357 -6.63 16.96 -23.77
CA VAL A 357 -6.41 18.38 -23.49
C VAL A 357 -5.88 19.04 -24.76
N ARG A 358 -6.66 19.95 -25.34
CA ARG A 358 -6.31 20.69 -26.57
C ARG A 358 -5.92 19.75 -27.73
N GLY A 359 -6.64 18.64 -27.89
CA GLY A 359 -6.38 17.64 -28.94
C GLY A 359 -5.23 16.67 -28.66
N GLU A 360 -4.60 16.76 -27.48
CA GLU A 360 -3.51 15.86 -27.08
C GLU A 360 -3.90 15.04 -25.84
N LYS A 361 -3.59 13.74 -25.85
CA LYS A 361 -3.75 12.88 -24.68
C LYS A 361 -2.79 13.28 -23.55
N ARG A 362 -3.33 13.38 -22.34
CA ARG A 362 -2.62 13.55 -21.07
C ARG A 362 -2.80 12.29 -20.24
N VAL A 363 -1.72 11.82 -19.61
CA VAL A 363 -1.82 10.94 -18.45
C VAL A 363 -1.62 11.80 -17.21
N VAL A 364 -2.49 11.65 -16.22
CA VAL A 364 -2.39 12.33 -14.93
C VAL A 364 -2.65 11.35 -13.79
N LEU A 365 -1.80 11.40 -12.76
CA LEU A 365 -2.07 10.75 -11.48
C LEU A 365 -2.69 11.77 -10.53
N ARG A 366 -4.01 11.69 -10.32
CA ARG A 366 -4.75 12.56 -9.39
C ARG A 366 -4.59 12.13 -7.93
N LEU A 367 -3.34 11.95 -7.49
CA LEU A 367 -3.01 11.57 -6.11
C LEU A 367 -3.43 12.69 -5.15
N HIS A 368 -3.95 12.32 -3.98
CA HIS A 368 -4.16 13.28 -2.91
C HIS A 368 -2.84 13.99 -2.56
N ARG A 369 -2.87 15.31 -2.36
CA ARG A 369 -1.67 16.15 -2.13
C ARG A 369 -0.77 15.63 -0.99
N ALA A 370 -1.35 15.07 0.07
CA ALA A 370 -0.61 14.46 1.17
C ALA A 370 0.17 13.20 0.74
N LEU A 371 -0.32 12.46 -0.25
CA LEU A 371 0.29 11.22 -0.75
C LEU A 371 1.26 11.42 -1.91
N ALA A 372 1.06 12.46 -2.73
CA ALA A 372 1.87 12.73 -3.93
C ALA A 372 3.39 12.66 -3.63
N PRO A 373 4.19 11.89 -4.37
CA PRO A 373 5.60 11.65 -4.04
C PRO A 373 6.43 12.94 -4.08
N THR A 374 6.18 13.79 -5.08
CA THR A 374 6.71 15.15 -5.15
C THR A 374 5.58 16.13 -4.88
N LYS A 375 5.83 17.16 -4.06
CA LYS A 375 4.83 18.18 -3.72
C LYS A 375 4.90 19.36 -4.68
N ILE A 376 6.10 19.78 -5.04
CA ILE A 376 6.33 20.99 -5.85
C ILE A 376 7.41 20.72 -6.88
N ALA A 377 7.16 21.05 -8.15
CA ALA A 377 8.18 21.07 -9.19
C ALA A 377 8.54 22.50 -9.57
N VAL A 378 9.82 22.87 -9.50
CA VAL A 378 10.32 24.19 -9.89
C VAL A 378 10.96 24.10 -11.27
N LEU A 379 10.39 24.84 -12.23
CA LEU A 379 10.65 24.68 -13.66
C LEU A 379 11.04 26.03 -14.28
N PRO A 380 12.26 26.20 -14.80
CA PRO A 380 12.61 27.39 -15.55
C PRO A 380 11.96 27.36 -16.94
N LEU A 381 11.38 28.48 -17.38
CA LEU A 381 10.76 28.59 -18.70
C LEU A 381 11.81 28.42 -19.82
N LEU A 382 12.99 29.02 -19.64
CA LEU A 382 14.07 29.05 -20.63
C LEU A 382 15.38 28.53 -20.01
N LYS A 383 15.74 27.28 -20.31
CA LYS A 383 16.97 26.64 -19.81
C LYS A 383 18.29 27.29 -20.22
N LYS A 384 18.28 28.15 -21.25
CA LYS A 384 19.48 28.84 -21.74
C LYS A 384 19.70 30.21 -21.09
N ARG A 385 18.70 30.74 -20.37
CA ARG A 385 18.81 32.02 -19.68
C ARG A 385 19.29 31.77 -18.26
N THR A 386 20.51 32.18 -17.96
CA THR A 386 21.23 31.82 -16.72
C THR A 386 20.60 32.45 -15.47
N ASP A 387 20.06 33.65 -15.60
CA ASP A 387 19.26 34.36 -14.60
C ASP A 387 18.00 33.57 -14.19
N ILE A 388 17.19 33.10 -15.15
CA ILE A 388 15.99 32.29 -14.89
C ILE A 388 16.37 30.98 -14.21
N VAL A 389 17.42 30.30 -14.71
CA VAL A 389 17.91 29.04 -14.13
C VAL A 389 18.42 29.25 -12.71
N ALA A 390 19.18 30.30 -12.45
CA ALA A 390 19.68 30.62 -11.12
C ALA A 390 18.54 30.89 -10.13
N THR A 391 17.56 31.72 -10.52
CA THR A 391 16.37 31.98 -9.69
C THR A 391 15.56 30.71 -9.45
N ALA A 392 15.35 29.86 -10.46
CA ALA A 392 14.65 28.59 -10.29
C ALA A 392 15.36 27.64 -9.32
N ARG A 393 16.70 27.56 -9.36
CA ARG A 393 17.48 26.76 -8.41
C ARG A 393 17.43 27.31 -6.99
N GLU A 394 17.55 28.62 -6.83
CA GLU A 394 17.41 29.26 -5.52
C GLU A 394 16.02 28.98 -4.90
N LEU A 395 14.95 29.11 -5.71
CA LEU A 395 13.60 28.82 -5.26
C LEU A 395 13.41 27.35 -4.91
N HIS A 396 13.96 26.44 -5.72
CA HIS A 396 13.99 25.01 -5.41
C HIS A 396 14.63 24.75 -4.05
N ASP A 397 15.85 25.25 -3.84
CA ASP A 397 16.61 24.99 -2.61
C ASP A 397 15.94 25.59 -1.38
N ARG A 398 15.22 26.71 -1.55
CA ARG A 398 14.42 27.32 -0.48
C ARG A 398 13.20 26.47 -0.13
N LEU A 399 12.44 25.99 -1.12
CA LEU A 399 11.24 25.19 -0.90
C LEU A 399 11.57 23.75 -0.42
N ALA A 400 12.70 23.19 -0.87
CA ALA A 400 13.19 21.86 -0.49
C ALA A 400 13.42 21.70 1.02
N ARG A 401 13.62 22.81 1.75
CA ARG A 401 13.79 22.79 3.21
C ARG A 401 12.54 22.34 3.96
N ARG A 402 11.37 22.38 3.32
CA ARG A 402 10.06 22.09 3.96
C ARG A 402 9.27 21.02 3.24
N TRP A 403 9.43 20.89 1.93
CA TRP A 403 8.66 19.96 1.10
C TRP A 403 9.55 19.16 0.16
N VAL A 404 9.06 18.00 -0.27
CA VAL A 404 9.70 17.24 -1.34
C VAL A 404 9.52 17.99 -2.65
N THR A 405 10.60 18.56 -3.14
CA THR A 405 10.62 19.36 -4.38
C THR A 405 11.52 18.75 -5.44
N VAL A 406 11.25 19.10 -6.70
CA VAL A 406 12.10 18.72 -7.82
C VAL A 406 12.41 19.93 -8.70
N TYR A 407 13.59 19.93 -9.31
CA TYR A 407 13.97 20.86 -10.36
C TYR A 407 14.15 20.10 -11.67
N ASP A 408 13.64 20.63 -12.78
CA ASP A 408 13.86 20.05 -14.12
C ASP A 408 13.88 21.17 -15.19
N ASP A 409 14.98 21.27 -15.94
CA ASP A 409 15.18 22.18 -17.08
C ASP A 409 15.49 21.43 -18.38
N THR A 410 15.31 20.11 -18.39
CA THR A 410 15.80 19.25 -19.47
C THR A 410 14.95 19.35 -20.75
N ALA A 411 13.74 19.92 -20.66
CA ALA A 411 12.79 20.01 -21.76
C ALA A 411 12.04 21.36 -21.77
N ALA A 412 11.22 21.58 -22.81
CA ALA A 412 10.30 22.72 -22.86
C ALA A 412 9.21 22.60 -21.79
N ILE A 413 8.72 23.74 -21.30
CA ILE A 413 7.81 23.82 -20.15
C ILE A 413 6.57 22.91 -20.25
N GLY A 414 5.94 22.84 -21.44
CA GLY A 414 4.79 21.96 -21.64
C GLY A 414 5.12 20.48 -21.41
N ARG A 415 6.29 20.02 -21.86
CA ARG A 415 6.74 18.64 -21.64
C ARG A 415 7.11 18.41 -20.16
N LEU A 416 7.64 19.41 -19.49
CA LEU A 416 7.94 19.34 -18.06
C LEU A 416 6.66 19.19 -17.23
N TYR A 417 5.62 20.00 -17.51
CA TYR A 417 4.31 19.84 -16.88
C TYR A 417 3.73 18.43 -17.11
N ARG A 418 3.76 17.91 -18.35
CA ARG A 418 3.27 16.55 -18.64
C ARG A 418 3.99 15.47 -17.83
N ARG A 419 5.30 15.60 -17.61
CA ARG A 419 6.06 14.67 -16.75
C ARG A 419 5.59 14.73 -15.31
N GLN A 420 5.34 15.92 -14.78
CA GLN A 420 4.88 16.13 -13.41
C GLN A 420 3.44 15.65 -13.21
N ASP A 421 2.60 15.82 -14.22
CA ASP A 421 1.23 15.30 -14.25
C ASP A 421 1.22 13.77 -14.19
N GLU A 422 2.08 13.11 -15.00
CA GLU A 422 2.24 11.64 -15.02
C GLU A 422 2.70 11.03 -13.70
N VAL A 423 3.31 11.82 -12.82
CA VAL A 423 3.79 11.37 -11.50
C VAL A 423 2.99 11.95 -10.33
N GLY A 424 1.96 12.73 -10.64
CA GLY A 424 0.99 13.24 -9.69
C GLY A 424 1.46 14.39 -8.82
N THR A 425 2.50 15.12 -9.23
CA THR A 425 2.94 16.33 -8.53
C THR A 425 1.82 17.37 -8.55
N PRO A 426 1.31 17.85 -7.38
CA PRO A 426 0.14 18.70 -7.34
C PRO A 426 0.39 20.11 -7.85
N TYR A 427 1.61 20.65 -7.66
CA TYR A 427 1.93 22.04 -8.01
C TYR A 427 3.24 22.16 -8.79
N CYS A 428 3.23 22.96 -9.85
CA CYS A 428 4.44 23.37 -10.57
C CYS A 428 4.64 24.88 -10.44
N VAL A 429 5.85 25.30 -10.07
CA VAL A 429 6.29 26.70 -10.01
C VAL A 429 7.14 26.98 -11.24
N THR A 430 6.73 27.95 -12.04
CA THR A 430 7.44 28.35 -13.25
C THR A 430 8.08 29.71 -13.07
N VAL A 431 9.40 29.77 -13.33
CA VAL A 431 10.19 31.00 -13.37
C VAL A 431 10.33 31.41 -14.83
N ASP A 432 9.89 32.62 -15.17
CA ASP A 432 9.86 33.11 -16.54
C ASP A 432 10.61 34.43 -16.71
N VAL A 433 10.56 34.98 -17.93
CA VAL A 433 11.22 36.24 -18.27
C VAL A 433 10.66 37.40 -17.45
N GLN A 434 9.35 37.42 -17.17
CA GLN A 434 8.72 38.46 -16.36
C GLN A 434 9.21 38.41 -14.91
N THR A 435 9.50 37.20 -14.38
CA THR A 435 10.01 37.02 -13.01
C THR A 435 11.30 37.79 -12.78
N VAL A 436 12.26 37.68 -13.70
CA VAL A 436 13.62 38.19 -13.54
C VAL A 436 13.87 39.50 -14.31
N GLY A 437 13.00 39.86 -15.26
CA GLY A 437 13.15 41.03 -16.11
C GLY A 437 14.08 40.79 -17.29
N ASP A 438 14.49 41.86 -17.96
CA ASP A 438 15.48 41.85 -19.04
C ASP A 438 16.47 42.99 -18.83
N SER A 439 17.61 42.68 -18.19
CA SER A 439 18.65 43.66 -17.88
C SER A 439 19.22 44.32 -19.13
N ASP A 440 19.29 43.58 -20.24
CA ASP A 440 19.80 44.09 -21.51
C ASP A 440 18.84 45.12 -22.14
N LYS A 441 17.56 45.09 -21.75
CA LYS A 441 16.53 46.04 -22.17
C LYS A 441 16.14 47.06 -21.08
N GLY A 442 16.77 47.00 -19.91
CA GLY A 442 16.41 47.85 -18.77
C GLY A 442 15.04 47.54 -18.17
N GLU A 443 14.48 46.35 -18.42
CA GLU A 443 13.20 45.92 -17.88
C GLU A 443 13.42 45.23 -16.52
N ALA A 444 12.86 45.80 -15.46
CA ALA A 444 12.89 45.16 -14.14
C ALA A 444 11.91 43.99 -14.06
N GLY A 445 12.29 42.91 -13.39
CA GLY A 445 11.41 41.76 -13.14
C GLY A 445 10.31 42.09 -12.12
N ASP A 446 9.17 41.44 -12.27
CA ASP A 446 8.00 41.59 -11.38
C ASP A 446 8.16 40.82 -10.05
N ARG A 447 9.25 40.04 -9.91
CA ARG A 447 9.54 39.21 -8.72
C ARG A 447 8.41 38.22 -8.39
N CYS A 448 7.58 37.88 -9.36
CA CYS A 448 6.50 36.92 -9.23
C CYS A 448 6.82 35.65 -10.02
N VAL A 449 6.22 34.53 -9.62
CA VAL A 449 6.30 33.25 -10.34
C VAL A 449 4.90 32.74 -10.64
N THR A 450 4.81 31.82 -11.59
CA THR A 450 3.54 31.21 -11.94
C THR A 450 3.39 29.86 -11.23
N ILE A 451 2.35 29.70 -10.40
CA ILE A 451 1.97 28.41 -9.83
C ILE A 451 0.90 27.79 -10.71
N ARG A 452 1.15 26.59 -11.23
CA ARG A 452 0.18 25.74 -11.93
C ARG A 452 -0.30 24.62 -11.02
N GLU A 453 -1.61 24.45 -10.92
CA GLU A 453 -2.24 23.32 -10.23
C GLU A 453 -2.48 22.16 -11.20
N ARG A 454 -2.24 20.93 -10.74
CA ARG A 454 -2.29 19.72 -11.56
C ARG A 454 -3.68 19.44 -12.12
N ASP A 455 -4.70 19.46 -11.29
CA ASP A 455 -6.00 18.89 -11.60
C ASP A 455 -6.83 19.74 -12.56
N SER A 456 -6.87 21.05 -12.32
CA SER A 456 -7.55 22.09 -13.11
C SER A 456 -6.66 22.63 -14.24
N MET A 457 -5.34 22.44 -14.15
CA MET A 457 -4.34 23.08 -15.02
C MET A 457 -4.30 24.61 -14.91
N GLU A 458 -5.02 25.19 -13.96
CA GLU A 458 -5.12 26.62 -13.76
C GLU A 458 -3.80 27.20 -13.23
N GLN A 459 -3.56 28.47 -13.58
CA GLN A 459 -2.31 29.16 -13.25
C GLN A 459 -2.59 30.49 -12.54
N ILE A 460 -1.87 30.74 -11.46
CA ILE A 460 -1.88 32.01 -10.72
C ILE A 460 -0.48 32.62 -10.66
N ARG A 461 -0.40 33.95 -10.67
CA ARG A 461 0.86 34.70 -10.55
C ARG A 461 1.04 35.15 -9.10
N VAL A 462 2.11 34.70 -8.45
CA VAL A 462 2.33 34.83 -7.00
C VAL A 462 3.68 35.48 -6.73
N PRO A 463 3.77 36.48 -5.84
CA PRO A 463 5.04 37.04 -5.41
C PRO A 463 5.97 35.99 -4.80
N ILE A 464 7.28 36.06 -5.09
CA ILE A 464 8.26 35.08 -4.61
C ILE A 464 8.28 35.02 -3.08
N GLU A 465 8.10 36.15 -2.40
CA GLU A 465 8.03 36.25 -0.94
C GLU A 465 6.87 35.48 -0.32
N ASP A 466 5.74 35.37 -1.03
CA ASP A 466 4.51 34.73 -0.52
C ASP A 466 4.52 33.20 -0.63
N LEU A 467 5.44 32.63 -1.43
CA LEU A 467 5.42 31.21 -1.79
C LEU A 467 5.34 30.27 -0.59
N SER A 468 6.07 30.56 0.49
CA SER A 468 6.05 29.73 1.70
C SER A 468 4.65 29.68 2.32
N GLN A 469 3.98 30.84 2.46
CA GLN A 469 2.64 30.93 3.02
C GLN A 469 1.59 30.30 2.10
N VAL A 470 1.74 30.51 0.79
CA VAL A 470 0.86 29.91 -0.22
C VAL A 470 0.94 28.39 -0.16
N PHE A 471 2.14 27.82 -0.12
CA PHE A 471 2.31 26.36 -0.03
C PHE A 471 1.90 25.78 1.32
N ASP A 472 2.03 26.53 2.42
CA ASP A 472 1.46 26.11 3.71
C ASP A 472 -0.05 25.90 3.64
N ARG A 473 -0.76 26.80 2.94
CA ARG A 473 -2.21 26.65 2.71
C ARG A 473 -2.51 25.52 1.73
N LEU A 474 -1.87 25.53 0.57
CA LEU A 474 -2.12 24.58 -0.52
C LEU A 474 -1.76 23.13 -0.21
N LEU A 475 -0.74 22.90 0.62
CA LEU A 475 -0.33 21.56 1.07
C LEU A 475 -0.93 21.19 2.44
N GLY A 476 -1.56 22.15 3.12
CA GLY A 476 -2.42 21.95 4.29
C GLY A 476 -3.86 21.56 3.89
N GLU A 477 -4.85 22.22 4.49
CA GLU A 477 -6.26 21.88 4.31
C GLU A 477 -6.98 22.74 3.26
N ALA A 478 -6.40 23.87 2.83
CA ALA A 478 -7.06 24.80 1.93
C ALA A 478 -7.26 24.21 0.53
N ALA A 479 -8.42 24.49 -0.06
CA ALA A 479 -8.70 24.14 -1.45
C ALA A 479 -7.97 25.09 -2.40
N TRP A 480 -7.67 24.62 -3.61
CA TRP A 480 -7.03 25.43 -4.66
C TRP A 480 -7.80 26.74 -4.89
N ASP A 481 -9.10 26.67 -5.12
CA ASP A 481 -9.94 27.85 -5.43
C ASP A 481 -9.92 28.91 -4.32
N GLU A 482 -9.78 28.50 -3.06
CA GLU A 482 -9.72 29.41 -1.93
C GLU A 482 -8.42 30.24 -1.96
N VAL A 483 -7.30 29.57 -2.23
CA VAL A 483 -5.99 30.24 -2.32
C VAL A 483 -5.90 31.05 -3.62
N ALA A 484 -6.39 30.48 -4.72
CA ALA A 484 -6.21 31.04 -6.04
C ALA A 484 -6.99 32.35 -6.27
N ARG A 485 -8.10 32.56 -5.55
CA ARG A 485 -8.86 33.83 -5.55
C ARG A 485 -8.07 35.03 -5.05
N ALA A 486 -7.02 34.82 -4.25
CA ALA A 486 -6.19 35.90 -3.72
C ALA A 486 -5.15 36.41 -4.73
N TYR A 487 -4.98 35.74 -5.87
CA TYR A 487 -3.91 36.03 -6.83
C TYR A 487 -4.46 36.20 -8.26
N PRO A 488 -3.84 37.05 -9.08
CA PRO A 488 -4.23 37.20 -10.47
C PRO A 488 -3.98 35.90 -11.25
N ARG A 489 -4.90 35.56 -12.14
CA ARG A 489 -4.72 34.44 -13.08
C ARG A 489 -3.57 34.77 -14.04
N ALA A 490 -2.66 33.82 -14.23
CA ALA A 490 -1.60 33.98 -15.21
C ALA A 490 -2.20 33.92 -16.62
N LYS A 491 -1.75 34.80 -17.52
CA LYS A 491 -2.17 34.78 -18.93
C LYS A 491 -1.64 33.49 -19.57
N SER A 492 -2.53 32.72 -20.19
CA SER A 492 -2.26 31.39 -20.76
C SER A 492 -1.37 31.40 -21.98
#